data_AF-A0A838PA18-F1
#
_entry.id   AF-A0A838PA18-F1
#
_cell.length_a   1.000
_cell.length_b   1.000
_cell.length_c   1.000
_cell.angle_alpha   90.00
_cell.angle_beta   90.00
_cell.angle_gamma   90.00
#
_symmetry.space_group_name_H-M   'P 1'
#
loop_
_entity.id
_entity.type
_entity.pdbx_description
1 polymer ?
#
loop_
_entity_poly.entity_id
_entity_poly.type
_entity_poly.pdbx_seq_one_letter_code
_entity_poly.pdbx_strand_id
1 'polypeptide(L)'
;MLKYQPEGWRSDEDSLSREEQAFTRIRRSHPDPDVRDRSLVLELLGRINYKILRGNRVYIEVGGVVYKTLYGAYWRSVFTGIEHYQLKCEEISGSIWTEGSDATAVVDLPIDYSSEGWTARGHSLSFMLSRD
;
A
#
# COMPACT_ATOMS: atom_id res chain seq x y z
N MET A 1 -9.79 -42.77 -16.21
CA MET A 1 -9.66 -41.40 -16.74
C MET A 1 -10.64 -40.52 -15.97
N LEU A 2 -10.16 -39.74 -14.99
CA LEU A 2 -11.00 -38.90 -14.15
C LEU A 2 -11.47 -37.69 -14.96
N LYS A 3 -12.80 -37.57 -15.18
CA LYS A 3 -13.40 -36.41 -15.83
C LYS A 3 -13.34 -35.23 -14.86
N TYR A 4 -12.78 -34.12 -15.33
CA TYR A 4 -12.81 -32.84 -14.61
C TYR A 4 -14.25 -32.45 -14.28
N GLN A 5 -14.53 -32.20 -13.01
CA GLN A 5 -15.78 -31.61 -12.55
C GLN A 5 -15.54 -30.12 -12.21
N PRO A 6 -16.17 -29.19 -12.92
CA PRO A 6 -16.17 -27.80 -12.50
C PRO A 6 -16.89 -27.68 -11.14
N GLU A 7 -16.31 -26.87 -10.24
CA GLU A 7 -16.80 -26.56 -8.88
C GLU A 7 -16.54 -27.57 -7.75
N GLY A 8 -15.71 -28.60 -7.98
CA GLY A 8 -15.33 -29.55 -6.91
C GLY A 8 -14.59 -28.94 -5.70
N TRP A 9 -14.11 -27.71 -5.82
CA TRP A 9 -13.42 -26.93 -4.77
C TRP A 9 -14.38 -26.15 -3.87
N ARG A 10 -15.70 -26.17 -4.14
CA ARG A 10 -16.71 -25.56 -3.27
C ARG A 10 -17.12 -26.42 -2.07
N SER A 11 -16.56 -27.62 -1.91
CA SER A 11 -16.88 -28.50 -0.76
C SER A 11 -16.00 -28.27 0.48
N ASP A 12 -15.05 -27.33 0.44
CA ASP A 12 -14.17 -27.02 1.57
C ASP A 12 -14.72 -25.89 2.49
N GLU A 13 -16.03 -25.63 2.47
CA GLU A 13 -16.65 -24.51 3.21
C GLU A 13 -16.57 -24.62 4.74
N ASP A 14 -16.20 -25.77 5.30
CA ASP A 14 -16.10 -25.96 6.75
C ASP A 14 -14.71 -25.62 7.36
N SER A 15 -13.71 -25.31 6.53
CA SER A 15 -12.32 -25.10 7.00
C SER A 15 -11.91 -23.62 7.19
N LEU A 16 -12.69 -22.66 6.71
CA LEU A 16 -12.28 -21.25 6.57
C LEU A 16 -12.47 -20.40 7.85
N SER A 17 -13.15 -20.93 8.85
CA SER A 17 -13.66 -20.14 9.99
C SER A 17 -12.59 -19.65 10.98
N ARG A 18 -11.38 -20.22 10.99
CA ARG A 18 -10.33 -19.85 11.97
C ARG A 18 -9.39 -18.74 11.47
N GLU A 19 -9.10 -18.70 10.17
CA GLU A 19 -8.23 -17.69 9.57
C GLU A 19 -8.99 -16.39 9.32
N GLU A 20 -10.23 -16.47 8.84
CA GLU A 20 -11.12 -15.30 8.69
C GLU A 20 -11.43 -14.60 10.03
N GLN A 21 -11.50 -15.35 11.12
CA GLN A 21 -11.65 -14.81 12.47
C GLN A 21 -10.39 -14.08 13.00
N ALA A 22 -9.20 -14.47 12.54
CA ALA A 22 -7.95 -13.77 12.86
C ALA A 22 -7.87 -12.43 12.09
N PHE A 23 -8.26 -12.42 10.82
CA PHE A 23 -8.31 -11.19 10.01
C PHE A 23 -9.37 -10.19 10.48
N THR A 24 -10.51 -10.66 11.01
CA THR A 24 -11.58 -9.78 11.54
C THR A 24 -11.27 -9.23 12.93
N ARG A 25 -10.45 -9.89 13.77
CA ARG A 25 -10.06 -9.34 15.09
C ARG A 25 -9.10 -8.16 14.99
N ILE A 26 -8.21 -8.12 14.00
CA ILE A 26 -7.33 -6.97 13.75
C ILE A 26 -8.14 -5.74 13.29
N ARG A 27 -9.33 -5.94 12.71
CA ARG A 27 -10.15 -4.90 12.07
C ARG A 27 -11.06 -4.08 12.98
N ARG A 28 -11.13 -4.36 14.29
CA ARG A 28 -12.16 -3.73 15.16
C ARG A 28 -11.82 -2.33 15.68
N SER A 29 -10.67 -1.75 15.37
CA SER A 29 -10.25 -0.47 15.95
C SER A 29 -10.03 0.68 14.96
N HIS A 30 -10.09 0.45 13.64
CA HIS A 30 -9.84 1.52 12.67
C HIS A 30 -11.16 2.12 12.16
N PRO A 31 -11.37 3.45 12.29
CA PRO A 31 -12.53 4.10 11.68
C PRO A 31 -12.48 3.89 10.16
N ASP A 32 -13.64 3.71 9.54
CA ASP A 32 -13.73 3.62 8.07
C ASP A 32 -13.57 5.04 7.49
N PRO A 33 -12.66 5.28 6.53
CA PRO A 33 -12.51 6.60 5.92
C PRO A 33 -13.80 7.05 5.25
N ASP A 34 -14.15 8.32 5.42
CA ASP A 34 -15.29 8.92 4.73
C ASP A 34 -15.01 9.08 3.22
N VAL A 35 -16.04 9.46 2.46
CA VAL A 35 -15.93 9.62 0.99
C VAL A 35 -14.90 10.70 0.60
N ARG A 36 -14.77 11.75 1.43
CA ARG A 36 -13.83 12.85 1.20
C ARG A 36 -12.40 12.36 1.42
N ASP A 37 -12.15 11.60 2.48
CA ASP A 37 -10.84 11.03 2.81
C ASP A 37 -10.37 10.07 1.71
N ARG A 38 -11.27 9.22 1.20
CA ARG A 38 -10.98 8.33 0.05
C ARG A 38 -10.65 9.13 -1.21
N SER A 39 -11.38 10.21 -1.47
CA SER A 39 -11.12 11.07 -2.63
C SER A 39 -9.76 11.75 -2.54
N LEU A 40 -9.37 12.22 -1.35
CA LEU A 40 -8.09 12.89 -1.12
C LEU A 40 -6.90 11.96 -1.33
N VAL A 41 -6.96 10.71 -0.83
CA VAL A 41 -5.86 9.75 -1.07
C VAL A 41 -5.76 9.36 -2.54
N LEU A 42 -6.88 9.21 -3.25
CA LEU A 42 -6.86 8.93 -4.69
C LEU A 42 -6.26 10.09 -5.49
N GLU A 43 -6.62 11.33 -5.13
CA GLU A 43 -6.05 12.53 -5.75
C GLU A 43 -4.53 12.60 -5.50
N LEU A 44 -4.09 12.30 -4.27
CA LEU A 44 -2.68 12.23 -3.91
C LEU A 44 -1.92 11.22 -4.77
N LEU A 45 -2.41 9.98 -4.85
CA LEU A 45 -1.80 8.93 -5.67
C LEU A 45 -1.74 9.33 -7.16
N GLY A 46 -2.81 9.93 -7.67
CA GLY A 46 -2.86 10.46 -9.03
C GLY A 46 -1.82 11.55 -9.28
N ARG A 47 -1.67 12.50 -8.35
CA ARG A 47 -0.67 13.58 -8.44
C ARG A 47 0.76 13.03 -8.39
N ILE A 48 1.04 12.07 -7.52
CA ILE A 48 2.36 11.40 -7.45
C ILE A 48 2.70 10.76 -8.79
N ASN A 49 1.78 9.92 -9.31
CA ASN A 49 1.98 9.25 -10.58
C ASN A 49 2.18 10.25 -11.73
N TYR A 50 1.39 11.31 -11.77
CA TYR A 50 1.55 12.37 -12.76
C TYR A 50 2.93 13.04 -12.70
N LYS A 51 3.44 13.33 -11.49
CA LYS A 51 4.76 13.95 -11.31
C LYS A 51 5.89 13.03 -11.78
N ILE A 52 5.80 11.73 -11.48
CA ILE A 52 6.76 10.71 -11.90
C ILE A 52 6.76 10.56 -13.42
N LEU A 53 5.58 10.47 -14.04
CA LEU A 53 5.45 10.41 -15.50
C LEU A 53 5.97 11.67 -16.20
N ARG A 54 5.98 12.82 -15.52
CA ARG A 54 6.60 14.08 -16.00
C ARG A 54 8.11 14.14 -15.78
N GLY A 55 8.74 13.08 -15.27
CA GLY A 55 10.18 13.01 -15.02
C GLY A 55 10.62 13.59 -13.67
N ASN A 56 9.70 13.98 -12.79
CA ASN A 56 10.08 14.45 -11.45
C ASN A 56 10.26 13.27 -10.50
N ARG A 57 11.18 13.42 -9.54
CA ARG A 57 11.34 12.44 -8.46
C ARG A 57 10.52 12.89 -7.26
N VAL A 58 9.66 12.01 -6.78
CA VAL A 58 8.88 12.19 -5.56
C VAL A 58 9.54 11.36 -4.48
N TYR A 59 9.93 12.01 -3.40
CA TYR A 59 10.45 11.35 -2.20
C TYR A 59 9.40 11.46 -1.10
N ILE A 60 9.34 10.43 -0.28
CA ILE A 60 8.47 10.40 0.89
C ILE A 60 9.29 10.07 2.12
N GLU A 61 8.96 10.69 3.24
CA GLU A 61 9.51 10.35 4.53
C GLU A 61 8.39 9.78 5.41
N VAL A 62 8.66 8.62 6.00
CA VAL A 62 7.74 7.90 6.89
C VAL A 62 8.53 7.38 8.08
N GLY A 63 8.19 7.87 9.28
CA GLY A 63 8.87 7.47 10.51
C GLY A 63 10.39 7.75 10.51
N GLY A 64 10.84 8.81 9.84
CA GLY A 64 12.26 9.15 9.71
C GLY A 64 13.01 8.41 8.60
N VAL A 65 12.33 7.52 7.85
CA VAL A 65 12.92 6.82 6.70
C VAL A 65 12.43 7.50 5.41
N VAL A 66 13.38 7.95 4.61
CA VAL A 66 13.20 8.49 3.26
C VAL A 66 13.19 7.36 2.22
N TYR A 67 12.19 7.44 1.34
CA TYR A 67 11.99 6.55 0.22
C TYR A 67 11.83 7.34 -1.08
N LYS A 68 12.33 6.80 -2.20
CA LYS A 68 12.03 7.28 -3.55
C LYS A 68 10.79 6.58 -4.05
N THR A 69 9.74 7.33 -4.36
CA THR A 69 8.50 6.75 -4.86
C THR A 69 8.64 6.36 -6.34
N LEU A 70 8.28 5.12 -6.65
CA LEU A 70 8.24 4.58 -8.01
C LEU A 70 6.86 4.78 -8.64
N TYR A 71 5.80 4.51 -7.88
CA TYR A 71 4.41 4.83 -8.23
C TYR A 71 3.50 4.64 -7.01
N GLY A 72 2.36 5.33 -7.05
CA GLY A 72 1.22 5.06 -6.18
C GLY A 72 0.26 4.06 -6.84
N ALA A 73 -0.30 3.17 -6.03
CA ALA A 73 -1.22 2.12 -6.44
C ALA A 73 -2.51 2.18 -5.62
N TYR A 74 -3.61 1.88 -6.31
CA TYR A 74 -4.93 1.66 -5.73
C TYR A 74 -5.52 0.41 -6.34
N TRP A 75 -6.12 -0.43 -5.50
CA TRP A 75 -6.91 -1.57 -5.95
C TRP A 75 -8.01 -1.89 -4.95
N ARG A 76 -9.05 -2.56 -5.42
CA ARG A 76 -10.15 -3.04 -4.57
C ARG A 76 -10.31 -4.53 -4.75
N SER A 77 -10.32 -5.26 -3.65
CA SER A 77 -10.56 -6.70 -3.66
C SER A 77 -11.94 -6.99 -4.24
N VAL A 78 -12.02 -7.86 -5.24
CA VAL A 78 -13.30 -8.27 -5.85
C VAL A 78 -14.14 -9.11 -4.88
N PHE A 79 -13.49 -9.91 -4.03
CA PHE A 79 -14.17 -10.81 -3.10
C PHE A 79 -14.68 -10.10 -1.85
N THR A 80 -13.91 -9.16 -1.32
CA THR A 80 -14.21 -8.52 -0.02
C THR A 80 -14.68 -7.08 -0.15
N GLY A 81 -14.51 -6.47 -1.33
CA GLY A 81 -14.78 -5.04 -1.55
C GLY A 81 -13.79 -4.10 -0.85
N ILE A 82 -12.77 -4.63 -0.17
CA ILE A 82 -11.79 -3.83 0.58
C ILE A 82 -10.92 -3.03 -0.38
N GLU A 83 -10.80 -1.74 -0.11
CA GLU A 83 -9.95 -0.80 -0.83
C GLU A 83 -8.54 -0.80 -0.22
N HIS A 84 -7.53 -0.81 -1.08
CA HIS A 84 -6.12 -0.82 -0.71
C HIS A 84 -5.39 0.30 -1.42
N TYR A 85 -4.60 1.06 -0.67
CA TYR A 85 -3.79 2.17 -1.12
C TYR A 85 -2.33 1.90 -0.79
N GLN A 86 -1.41 2.18 -1.70
CA GLN A 86 -0.02 1.78 -1.53
C GLN A 86 0.92 2.69 -2.31
N LEU A 87 2.14 2.86 -1.81
CA LEU A 87 3.26 3.42 -2.56
C LEU A 87 4.30 2.31 -2.79
N LYS A 88 4.70 2.11 -4.04
CA LYS A 88 5.87 1.32 -4.39
C LYS A 88 7.08 2.24 -4.29
N CYS A 89 8.08 1.87 -3.51
CA CYS A 89 9.22 2.75 -3.28
C CYS A 89 10.56 2.02 -3.26
N GLU A 90 11.64 2.76 -3.43
CA GLU A 90 13.01 2.35 -3.11
C GLU A 90 13.43 3.01 -1.80
N GLU A 91 13.92 2.24 -0.83
CA GLU A 91 14.44 2.79 0.42
C GLU A 91 15.82 3.44 0.20
N ILE A 92 15.94 4.71 0.63
CA ILE A 92 17.17 5.50 0.46
C ILE A 92 17.96 5.59 1.76
N SER A 93 17.26 5.58 2.90
CA SER A 93 17.88 5.71 4.23
C SER A 93 18.56 4.41 4.61
N GLY A 94 19.80 4.26 4.17
CA GLY A 94 20.64 3.08 4.38
C GLY A 94 21.65 2.88 3.26
N SER A 95 21.32 3.33 2.04
CA SER A 95 22.11 3.10 0.82
C SER A 95 22.96 4.29 0.37
N ILE A 96 22.76 5.49 0.95
CA ILE A 96 23.55 6.69 0.60
C ILE A 96 24.98 6.69 1.17
N TRP A 97 25.30 5.84 2.17
CA TRP A 97 26.62 5.85 2.81
C TRP A 97 27.52 4.65 2.50
N THR A 98 27.05 3.69 1.69
CA THR A 98 27.85 2.55 1.27
C THR A 98 28.07 2.59 -0.24
N GLU A 99 29.17 3.23 -0.64
CA GLU A 99 29.80 2.97 -1.95
C GLU A 99 29.90 1.44 -2.11
N GLY A 100 29.11 0.86 -3.02
CA GLY A 100 29.18 -0.56 -3.38
C GLY A 100 27.97 -1.45 -3.05
N SER A 101 26.86 -0.93 -2.52
CA SER A 101 25.61 -1.73 -2.42
C SER A 101 24.64 -1.41 -3.57
N ASP A 102 24.77 -2.12 -4.68
CA ASP A 102 23.92 -2.00 -5.89
C ASP A 102 22.45 -2.45 -5.71
N ALA A 103 22.02 -2.75 -4.48
CA ALA A 103 20.67 -3.25 -4.20
C ALA A 103 19.87 -2.24 -3.39
N THR A 104 19.27 -1.24 -4.07
CA THR A 104 18.16 -0.49 -3.47
C THR A 104 16.99 -1.45 -3.28
N ALA A 105 16.65 -1.76 -2.03
CA ALA A 105 15.51 -2.62 -1.73
C ALA A 105 14.21 -1.92 -2.16
N VAL A 106 13.51 -2.53 -3.11
CA VAL A 106 12.17 -2.08 -3.51
C VAL A 106 11.18 -2.59 -2.46
N VAL A 107 10.49 -1.66 -1.81
CA VAL A 107 9.55 -1.92 -0.73
C VAL A 107 8.13 -1.52 -1.10
N ASP A 108 7.18 -2.24 -0.53
CA ASP A 108 5.76 -1.89 -0.56
C ASP A 108 5.41 -1.14 0.72
N LEU A 109 4.83 0.05 0.55
CA LEU A 109 4.43 0.90 1.66
C LEU A 109 2.90 1.07 1.63
N PRO A 110 2.16 0.23 2.38
CA PRO A 110 0.72 0.37 2.53
C PRO A 110 0.37 1.72 3.14
N ILE A 111 -0.66 2.36 2.59
CA ILE A 111 -1.27 3.55 3.17
C ILE A 111 -2.58 3.13 3.84
N ASP A 112 -2.63 3.32 5.15
CA ASP A 112 -3.75 2.96 6.01
C ASP A 112 -4.41 4.21 6.59
N TYR A 113 -5.72 4.15 6.81
CA TYR A 113 -6.46 5.22 7.46
C TYR A 113 -6.47 5.05 8.99
N SER A 114 -6.28 6.17 9.69
CA SER A 114 -6.31 6.26 11.15
C SER A 114 -7.18 7.45 11.58
N SER A 115 -7.46 7.56 12.88
CA SER A 115 -8.16 8.72 13.44
C SER A 115 -7.45 10.06 13.22
N GLU A 116 -6.16 10.03 12.90
CA GLU A 116 -5.33 11.21 12.61
C GLU A 116 -5.16 11.45 11.09
N GLY A 117 -5.79 10.62 10.26
CA GLY A 117 -5.72 10.67 8.80
C GLY A 117 -4.94 9.50 8.20
N TRP A 118 -4.47 9.69 6.96
CA TRP A 118 -3.74 8.68 6.21
C TRP A 118 -2.29 8.55 6.69
N THR A 119 -1.88 7.32 6.95
CA THR A 119 -0.56 6.98 7.49
C THR A 119 0.05 5.85 6.68
N ALA A 120 1.37 5.68 6.76
CA ALA A 120 2.03 4.46 6.37
C ALA A 120 2.83 3.93 7.55
N ARG A 121 2.72 2.63 7.85
CA ARG A 121 3.37 2.01 9.03
C ARG A 121 3.09 2.75 10.34
N GLY A 122 1.91 3.36 10.47
CA GLY A 122 1.53 4.15 11.66
C GLY A 122 2.16 5.54 11.76
N HIS A 123 2.82 6.03 10.71
CA HIS A 123 3.38 7.39 10.65
C HIS A 123 2.74 8.21 9.54
N SER A 124 2.61 9.52 9.76
CA SER A 124 2.17 10.47 8.73
C SER A 124 3.12 10.49 7.53
N LEU A 125 2.58 10.76 6.35
CA LEU A 125 3.34 10.88 5.12
C LEU A 125 3.86 12.32 4.94
N SER A 126 5.18 12.49 4.78
CA SER A 126 5.78 13.76 4.38
C SER A 126 6.35 13.65 2.95
N PHE A 127 6.01 14.60 2.08
CA PHE A 127 6.39 14.57 0.67
C PHE A 127 7.46 15.63 0.35
N MET A 128 8.52 15.20 -0.31
CA MET A 128 9.58 16.05 -0.83
C MET A 128 9.64 15.93 -2.36
N LEU A 129 9.58 17.06 -3.05
CA LEU A 129 9.68 17.11 -4.51
C LEU A 129 11.09 17.54 -4.90
N SER A 130 11.77 16.72 -5.70
CA SER A 130 13.00 17.13 -6.37
C SER A 130 12.73 17.38 -7.85
N ARG A 131 13.25 18.49 -8.36
CA ARG A 131 13.40 18.74 -9.80
C ARG A 131 14.87 18.46 -10.12
N ASP A 132 15.11 17.61 -11.11
CA ASP A 132 16.44 17.53 -11.73
C ASP A 132 16.71 18.82 -12.52
#